data_AF-A0A5M4FC81-F1
#
_entry.id   AF-A0A5M4FC81-F1
#
_cell.length_a   1.000
_cell.length_b   1.000
_cell.length_c   1.000
_cell.angle_alpha   90.00
_cell.angle_beta   90.00
_cell.angle_gamma   90.00
#
_symmetry.space_group_name_H-M   'P 1'
#
loop_
_entity.id
_entity.type
_entity.pdbx_description
1 polymer ?
#
loop_
_entity_poly.entity_id
_entity_poly.type
_entity_poly.pdbx_seq_one_letter_code
_entity_poly.pdbx_strand_id
1 'polypeptide(L)'
;MTKGYQALTLVVAAAVFAFGGITGFRLLTSKADTADQAATCTPKTVKKGQRLDSNLITVNVFNASNRAGLANRVTINLQTNGFLGGTISNSESATKPSRVAILTDDPRDPRVRLVARQFKDKVAYRKPDITVDTGVIVIVGDDYSGLRKKAPTRITSDRDITACVATVPLP
;
A
#
# COMPACT_ATOMS: atom_id res chain seq x y z
N MET A 1 42.35 -46.33 -24.10
CA MET A 1 41.11 -46.20 -23.30
C MET A 1 40.01 -46.95 -24.03
N THR A 2 39.55 -48.06 -23.47
CA THR A 2 38.62 -48.98 -24.14
C THR A 2 37.22 -48.36 -24.21
N LYS A 3 36.55 -48.47 -25.37
CA LYS A 3 35.23 -47.86 -25.67
C LYS A 3 34.17 -48.05 -24.57
N GLY A 4 34.29 -49.10 -23.75
CA GLY A 4 33.42 -49.35 -22.60
C GLY A 4 33.47 -48.26 -21.53
N TYR A 5 34.64 -47.69 -21.20
CA TYR A 5 34.73 -46.61 -20.21
C TYR A 5 34.14 -45.30 -20.73
N GLN A 6 34.26 -45.03 -22.04
CA GLN A 6 33.64 -43.85 -22.67
C GLN A 6 32.11 -43.95 -22.71
N ALA A 7 31.57 -45.14 -23.00
CA ALA A 7 30.13 -45.36 -22.92
C ALA A 7 29.61 -45.21 -21.48
N LEU A 8 30.35 -45.75 -20.51
CA LEU A 8 30.00 -45.63 -19.09
C LEU A 8 30.00 -44.17 -18.61
N THR A 9 31.01 -43.37 -18.94
CA THR A 9 31.08 -41.96 -18.52
C THR A 9 29.96 -41.13 -19.13
N LEU A 10 29.60 -41.37 -20.40
CA LEU A 10 28.48 -40.68 -21.06
C LEU A 10 27.14 -41.04 -20.41
N VAL A 11 26.91 -42.31 -20.08
CA VAL A 11 25.68 -42.74 -19.40
C VAL A 11 25.57 -42.10 -18.01
N VAL A 12 26.66 -42.09 -17.25
CA VAL A 12 26.69 -41.46 -15.92
C VAL A 12 26.47 -39.95 -16.01
N ALA A 13 27.12 -39.26 -16.95
CA ALA A 13 26.94 -37.82 -17.14
C ALA A 13 25.49 -37.48 -17.54
N ALA A 14 24.89 -38.26 -18.44
CA ALA A 14 23.49 -38.08 -18.84
C ALA A 14 22.52 -38.30 -17.66
N ALA A 15 22.78 -39.30 -16.82
CA ALA A 15 21.97 -39.56 -15.62
C ALA A 15 22.05 -38.40 -14.62
N VAL A 16 23.25 -37.87 -14.35
CA VAL A 16 23.44 -36.72 -13.46
C VAL A 16 22.75 -35.48 -14.02
N PHE A 17 22.84 -35.24 -15.33
CA PHE A 17 22.20 -34.11 -15.99
C PHE A 17 20.66 -34.19 -15.93
N ALA A 18 20.09 -35.36 -16.21
CA ALA A 18 18.65 -35.60 -16.11
C ALA A 18 18.16 -35.42 -14.67
N PHE A 19 18.88 -35.96 -13.69
CA PHE A 19 18.54 -35.82 -12.27
C PHE A 19 18.58 -34.35 -11.81
N GLY A 20 19.63 -33.61 -12.18
CA GLY A 20 19.76 -32.19 -11.89
C GLY A 20 18.65 -31.36 -12.55
N GLY A 21 18.34 -31.62 -13.83
CA GLY A 21 17.27 -30.95 -14.56
C GLY A 21 15.89 -31.19 -13.96
N ILE A 22 15.56 -32.44 -13.61
CA ILE A 22 14.28 -32.78 -12.95
C ILE A 22 14.18 -32.10 -11.58
N THR A 23 15.25 -32.13 -10.79
CA THR A 23 15.26 -31.54 -9.44
C THR A 23 15.16 -30.02 -9.52
N GLY A 24 15.92 -29.39 -10.40
CA GLY A 24 15.87 -27.94 -10.64
C GLY A 24 14.50 -27.50 -11.14
N PHE A 25 13.89 -28.22 -12.07
CA PHE A 25 12.54 -27.92 -12.55
C PHE A 25 11.49 -28.06 -11.44
N ARG A 26 11.59 -29.09 -10.60
CA ARG A 26 10.71 -29.26 -9.44
C ARG A 26 10.89 -28.13 -8.43
N LEU A 27 12.11 -27.67 -8.17
CA LEU A 27 12.36 -26.53 -7.27
C LEU A 27 11.84 -25.22 -7.87
N LEU A 28 12.09 -24.96 -9.16
CA LEU A 28 11.59 -23.78 -9.88
C LEU A 28 10.06 -23.71 -9.94
N THR A 29 9.39 -24.86 -10.01
CA THR A 29 7.93 -24.95 -10.08
C THR A 29 7.27 -25.23 -8.73
N SER A 30 8.06 -25.49 -7.69
CA SER A 30 7.54 -25.61 -6.33
C SER A 30 6.98 -24.27 -5.89
N LYS A 31 5.86 -24.31 -5.18
CA LYS A 31 5.35 -23.12 -4.51
C LYS A 31 6.34 -22.81 -3.39
N ALA A 32 6.78 -21.55 -3.31
CA ALA A 32 7.54 -21.11 -2.15
C ALA A 32 6.73 -21.42 -0.90
N ASP A 33 7.37 -22.00 0.12
CA ASP A 33 6.84 -21.98 1.49
C ASP A 33 6.85 -20.52 1.96
N THR A 34 5.90 -19.74 1.48
CA THR A 34 5.43 -18.58 2.23
C THR A 34 4.73 -19.17 3.43
N ALA A 35 5.51 -19.44 4.49
CA ALA A 35 4.98 -19.62 5.83
C ALA A 35 3.90 -18.54 5.98
N ASP A 36 2.66 -18.99 6.16
CA ASP A 36 1.49 -18.15 6.22
C ASP A 36 1.86 -16.93 7.07
N GLN A 37 1.95 -15.77 6.43
CA GLN A 37 2.17 -14.52 7.14
C GLN A 37 0.90 -14.33 7.95
N ALA A 38 0.90 -14.88 9.17
CA ALA A 38 -0.18 -14.77 10.12
C ALA A 38 -0.61 -13.31 10.11
N ALA A 39 -1.90 -13.06 9.88
CA ALA A 39 -2.43 -11.73 9.67
C ALA A 39 -1.83 -10.78 10.69
N THR A 40 -0.93 -9.90 10.23
CA THR A 40 -0.15 -8.98 11.08
C THR A 40 -1.03 -7.85 11.62
N CYS A 41 -2.35 -8.04 11.67
CA CYS A 41 -3.29 -7.00 11.98
C CYS A 41 -3.75 -7.13 13.43
N THR A 42 -3.15 -6.36 14.34
CA THR A 42 -3.76 -6.18 15.65
C THR A 42 -4.81 -5.07 15.56
N PRO A 43 -6.10 -5.37 15.76
CA PRO A 43 -7.14 -4.36 15.72
C PRO A 43 -6.94 -3.40 16.90
N LYS A 44 -6.75 -2.12 16.60
CA LYS A 44 -6.66 -1.06 17.59
C LYS A 44 -7.92 -0.21 17.52
N THR A 45 -8.69 -0.21 18.61
CA THR A 45 -9.92 0.56 18.70
C THR A 45 -9.66 1.91 19.35
N VAL A 46 -9.94 2.99 18.62
CA VAL A 46 -10.00 4.36 19.15
C VAL A 46 -11.45 4.63 19.52
N LYS A 47 -11.73 4.83 20.81
CA LYS A 47 -13.08 5.15 21.29
C LYS A 47 -13.46 6.59 20.96
N LYS A 48 -14.75 6.87 20.91
CA LYS A 48 -15.30 8.23 20.89
C LYS A 48 -14.67 9.08 22.00
N GLY A 49 -14.27 10.30 21.66
CA GLY A 49 -13.59 11.23 22.55
C GLY A 49 -12.08 10.99 22.72
N GLN A 50 -11.55 9.85 22.24
CA GLN A 50 -10.12 9.58 22.25
C GLN A 50 -9.41 10.24 21.06
N ARG A 51 -8.09 10.34 21.17
CA ARG A 51 -7.24 10.89 20.12
C ARG A 51 -7.01 9.83 19.04
N LEU A 52 -7.36 10.17 17.80
CA LEU A 52 -6.99 9.44 16.59
C LEU A 52 -5.70 10.04 16.05
N ASP A 53 -4.65 9.23 16.00
CA ASP A 53 -3.33 9.58 15.48
C ASP A 53 -3.20 9.18 13.99
N SER A 54 -2.37 9.90 13.22
CA SER A 54 -2.15 9.65 11.79
C SER A 54 -1.59 8.26 11.50
N ASN A 55 -0.81 7.68 12.42
CA ASN A 55 -0.21 6.34 12.29
C ASN A 55 -1.22 5.19 12.36
N LEU A 56 -2.50 5.48 12.54
CA LEU A 56 -3.59 4.51 12.47
C LEU A 56 -4.38 4.64 11.16
N ILE A 57 -3.97 5.53 10.25
CA ILE A 57 -4.71 5.87 9.04
C ILE A 57 -3.88 5.54 7.81
N THR A 58 -4.37 4.57 7.02
CA THR A 58 -3.88 4.28 5.68
C THR A 58 -4.45 5.29 4.68
N VAL A 59 -3.58 5.84 3.82
CA VAL A 59 -3.96 6.75 2.75
C VAL A 59 -3.54 6.18 1.40
N ASN A 60 -4.52 6.01 0.52
CA ASN A 60 -4.35 5.58 -0.86
C ASN A 60 -4.33 6.83 -1.74
N VAL A 61 -3.30 7.00 -2.56
CA VAL A 61 -3.09 8.23 -3.35
C VAL A 61 -3.09 7.90 -4.83
N PHE A 62 -4.02 8.53 -5.55
CA PHE A 62 -4.20 8.35 -6.98
C PHE A 62 -3.89 9.64 -7.75
N ASN A 63 -3.13 9.52 -8.83
CA ASN A 63 -2.73 10.63 -9.67
C ASN A 63 -3.73 10.86 -10.81
N ALA A 64 -4.47 11.98 -10.79
CA ALA A 64 -5.30 12.44 -11.90
C ALA A 64 -4.64 13.57 -12.72
N SER A 65 -3.34 13.81 -12.48
CA SER A 65 -2.55 14.86 -13.13
C SER A 65 -1.66 14.30 -14.24
N ASN A 66 -1.15 15.19 -15.09
CA ASN A 66 -0.13 14.92 -16.09
C ASN A 66 1.29 14.87 -15.50
N ARG A 67 1.43 15.09 -14.18
CA ARG A 67 2.73 15.19 -13.50
C ARG A 67 3.19 13.81 -13.05
N ALA A 68 4.25 13.29 -13.69
CA ALA A 68 4.84 12.00 -13.35
C ALA A 68 5.31 11.93 -11.87
N GLY A 69 4.99 10.83 -11.21
CA GLY A 69 5.37 10.55 -9.82
C GLY A 69 4.71 11.44 -8.77
N LEU A 70 3.66 12.21 -9.12
CA LEU A 70 2.99 13.10 -8.17
C LEU A 70 2.39 12.33 -6.99
N ALA A 71 1.64 11.26 -7.24
CA ALA A 71 1.05 10.44 -6.19
C ALA A 71 2.11 9.91 -5.22
N ASN A 72 3.23 9.38 -5.72
CA ASN A 72 4.33 8.88 -4.88
C ASN A 72 4.91 9.98 -3.97
N ARG A 73 5.18 11.18 -4.51
CA ARG A 73 5.66 12.31 -3.71
C ARG A 73 4.65 12.73 -2.65
N VAL A 74 3.35 12.70 -2.96
CA VAL A 74 2.29 13.02 -1.99
C VAL A 74 2.25 11.98 -0.87
N THR A 75 2.34 10.69 -1.21
CA THR A 75 2.41 9.60 -0.22
C THR A 75 3.60 9.77 0.72
N ILE A 76 4.80 10.02 0.20
CA ILE A 76 6.01 10.24 1.03
C ILE A 76 5.83 11.41 2.01
N ASN A 77 5.23 12.51 1.54
CA ASN A 77 4.98 13.67 2.39
C ASN A 77 3.92 13.37 3.48
N LEU A 78 2.90 12.58 3.17
CA LEU A 78 1.90 12.12 4.14
C LEU A 78 2.53 11.16 5.16
N GLN A 79 3.38 10.23 4.71
CA GLN A 79 4.11 9.31 5.59
C GLN A 79 5.05 10.07 6.55
N THR A 80 5.66 11.16 6.09
CA THR A 80 6.44 12.07 6.94
C THR A 80 5.58 12.68 8.06
N ASN A 81 4.29 12.90 7.81
CA ASN A 81 3.31 13.33 8.82
C ASN A 81 2.72 12.15 9.63
N GLY A 82 3.30 10.95 9.50
CA GLY A 82 2.96 9.76 10.26
C GLY A 82 1.82 8.92 9.70
N PHE A 83 1.28 9.22 8.51
CA PHE A 83 0.25 8.38 7.90
C PHE A 83 0.83 7.06 7.38
N LEU A 84 0.00 6.02 7.33
CA LEU A 84 0.37 4.75 6.70
C LEU A 84 0.18 4.87 5.18
N GLY A 85 1.15 4.39 4.41
CA GLY A 85 1.05 4.36 2.95
C GLY A 85 0.17 3.21 2.49
N GLY A 86 -0.80 3.49 1.62
CA GLY A 86 -1.60 2.49 0.93
C GLY A 86 -1.23 2.38 -0.55
N THR A 87 -2.23 2.13 -1.39
CA THR A 87 -2.10 2.04 -2.85
C THR A 87 -1.64 3.36 -3.45
N ILE A 88 -0.69 3.30 -4.39
CA ILE A 88 -0.20 4.43 -5.19
C ILE A 88 -0.38 4.07 -6.67
N SER A 89 -1.21 4.82 -7.40
CA SER A 89 -1.45 4.56 -8.82
C SER A 89 -1.88 5.83 -9.57
N ASN A 90 -2.08 5.73 -10.88
CA ASN A 90 -2.86 6.71 -11.64
C ASN A 90 -4.35 6.53 -11.32
N SER A 91 -5.12 7.61 -11.42
CA SER A 91 -6.54 7.60 -11.09
C SER A 91 -7.37 7.08 -12.27
N GLU A 92 -8.14 6.03 -12.02
CA GLU A 92 -9.18 5.52 -12.91
C GLU A 92 -10.58 6.07 -12.56
N SER A 93 -10.66 6.92 -11.53
CA SER A 93 -11.88 7.57 -11.09
C SER A 93 -12.42 8.54 -12.15
N ALA A 94 -13.74 8.66 -12.23
CA ALA A 94 -14.39 9.73 -12.99
C ALA A 94 -14.12 11.11 -12.36
N THR A 95 -13.75 11.15 -11.07
CA THR A 95 -13.40 12.37 -10.35
C THR A 95 -12.02 12.89 -10.77
N LYS A 96 -12.01 14.00 -11.52
CA LYS A 96 -10.79 14.70 -11.95
C LYS A 96 -10.70 16.08 -11.30
N PRO A 97 -10.22 16.18 -10.04
CA PRO A 97 -10.08 17.48 -9.39
C PRO A 97 -8.89 18.23 -9.98
N SER A 98 -8.98 19.55 -10.11
CA SER A 98 -7.81 20.36 -10.49
C SER A 98 -6.70 20.30 -9.43
N ARG A 99 -7.07 20.22 -8.14
CA ARG A 99 -6.13 20.25 -7.01
C ARG A 99 -6.11 18.96 -6.21
N VAL A 100 -7.12 18.73 -5.37
CA VAL A 100 -7.22 17.52 -4.55
C VAL A 100 -8.69 17.20 -4.26
N ALA A 101 -9.02 15.92 -4.32
CA ALA A 101 -10.30 15.39 -3.85
C ALA A 101 -10.06 14.20 -2.93
N ILE A 102 -10.99 14.01 -1.99
CA ILE A 102 -11.10 12.77 -1.22
C ILE A 102 -12.38 12.07 -1.66
N LEU A 103 -12.26 10.79 -2.02
CA LEU A 103 -13.42 9.96 -2.26
C LEU A 103 -13.92 9.38 -0.94
N THR A 104 -15.16 9.69 -0.58
CA THR A 104 -15.77 9.26 0.68
C THR A 104 -17.29 9.45 0.64
N ASP A 105 -18.02 8.56 1.32
CA ASP A 105 -19.44 8.73 1.59
C ASP A 105 -19.70 9.58 2.85
N ASP A 106 -18.70 9.71 3.72
CA ASP A 106 -18.80 10.50 4.95
C ASP A 106 -17.63 11.49 5.11
N PRO A 107 -17.79 12.73 4.63
CA PRO A 107 -16.82 13.80 4.86
C PRO A 107 -16.60 14.16 6.34
N ARG A 108 -17.50 13.74 7.24
CA ARG A 108 -17.37 13.97 8.69
C ARG A 108 -16.55 12.89 9.37
N ASP A 109 -16.17 11.81 8.69
CA ASP A 109 -15.29 10.79 9.25
C ASP A 109 -13.99 11.46 9.76
N PRO A 110 -13.62 11.27 11.03
CA PRO A 110 -12.41 11.87 11.61
C PRO A 110 -11.13 11.47 10.86
N ARG A 111 -11.05 10.27 10.26
CA ARG A 111 -9.94 9.85 9.40
C ARG A 111 -9.83 10.73 8.16
N VAL A 112 -10.95 10.91 7.46
CA VAL A 112 -11.07 11.79 6.29
C VAL A 112 -10.72 13.23 6.64
N ARG A 113 -11.24 13.73 7.77
CA ARG A 113 -10.98 15.10 8.24
C ARG A 113 -9.51 15.33 8.56
N LEU A 114 -8.85 14.35 9.18
CA LEU A 114 -7.43 14.45 9.51
C LEU A 114 -6.56 14.44 8.24
N VAL A 115 -6.88 13.59 7.26
CA VAL A 115 -6.23 13.59 5.94
C VAL A 115 -6.48 14.91 5.19
N ALA A 116 -7.72 15.40 5.17
CA ALA A 116 -8.06 16.65 4.50
C ALA A 116 -7.29 17.86 5.06
N ARG A 117 -7.01 17.87 6.37
CA ARG A 117 -6.25 18.94 7.04
C ARG A 117 -4.76 18.98 6.66
N GLN A 118 -4.25 17.95 5.98
CA GLN A 118 -2.85 17.92 5.52
C GLN A 118 -2.63 18.87 4.34
N PHE A 119 -3.63 19.02 3.48
CA PHE A 119 -3.50 19.74 2.22
C PHE A 119 -3.57 21.25 2.41
N LYS A 120 -2.72 22.00 1.69
CA LYS A 120 -2.87 23.46 1.60
C LYS A 120 -4.13 23.85 0.85
N ASP A 121 -4.44 23.08 -0.20
CA ASP A 121 -5.57 23.28 -1.08
C ASP A 121 -6.91 22.95 -0.41
N LYS A 122 -7.98 23.55 -0.94
CA LYS A 122 -9.34 23.17 -0.58
C LYS A 122 -9.63 21.78 -1.13
N VAL A 123 -9.96 20.84 -0.25
CA VAL A 123 -10.30 19.46 -0.60
C VAL A 123 -11.75 19.38 -1.07
N ALA A 124 -11.96 18.83 -2.27
CA ALA A 124 -13.28 18.45 -2.74
C ALA A 124 -13.66 17.05 -2.20
N TYR A 125 -14.93 16.83 -1.88
CA TYR A 125 -15.44 15.51 -1.52
C TYR A 125 -16.31 14.97 -2.63
N ARG A 126 -16.11 13.72 -3.00
CA ARG A 126 -16.89 13.00 -4.01
C ARG A 126 -17.18 11.59 -3.53
N LYS A 127 -18.23 10.98 -4.06
CA LYS A 127 -18.54 9.59 -3.74
C LYS A 127 -17.44 8.67 -4.31
N PRO A 128 -17.09 7.57 -3.61
CA PRO A 128 -16.19 6.57 -4.15
C PRO A 128 -16.75 5.92 -5.42
N ASP A 129 -15.93 5.90 -6.46
CA ASP A 129 -16.18 5.19 -7.72
C ASP A 129 -15.03 4.21 -8.06
N ILE A 130 -14.01 4.14 -7.19
CA ILE A 130 -12.92 3.18 -7.22
C ILE A 130 -12.82 2.50 -5.85
N THR A 131 -12.44 1.23 -5.86
CA THR A 131 -12.38 0.39 -4.66
C THR A 131 -10.95 0.19 -4.20
N VAL A 132 -10.73 0.28 -2.89
CA VAL A 132 -9.47 -0.07 -2.21
C VAL A 132 -9.82 -0.89 -0.97
N ASP A 133 -8.90 -1.76 -0.52
CA ASP A 133 -9.17 -2.66 0.61
C ASP A 133 -9.51 -1.90 1.89
N THR A 134 -8.68 -0.90 2.25
CA THR A 134 -8.88 -0.07 3.44
C THR A 134 -8.26 1.31 3.27
N GLY A 135 -8.70 2.27 4.07
CA GLY A 135 -8.09 3.60 4.17
C GLY A 135 -8.82 4.71 3.40
N VAL A 136 -8.24 5.90 3.42
CA VAL A 136 -8.81 7.10 2.78
C VAL A 136 -8.27 7.22 1.35
N ILE A 137 -9.15 7.42 0.38
CA ILE A 137 -8.79 7.59 -1.02
C ILE A 137 -8.59 9.09 -1.31
N VAL A 138 -7.40 9.45 -1.77
CA VAL A 138 -7.03 10.80 -2.18
C VAL A 138 -6.73 10.81 -3.67
N ILE A 139 -7.34 11.73 -4.42
CA ILE A 139 -7.01 12.01 -5.81
C ILE A 139 -6.34 13.37 -5.90
N VAL A 140 -5.18 13.44 -6.58
CA VAL A 140 -4.42 14.67 -6.78
C VAL A 140 -4.40 15.09 -8.25
N GLY A 141 -4.63 16.38 -8.49
CA GLY A 141 -4.68 17.00 -9.82
C GLY A 141 -3.45 17.84 -10.15
N ASP A 142 -3.45 18.43 -11.36
CA ASP A 142 -2.33 19.20 -11.90
C ASP A 142 -1.93 20.39 -10.99
N ASP A 143 -2.91 21.11 -10.45
CA ASP A 143 -2.73 22.33 -9.64
C ASP A 143 -2.45 22.05 -8.16
N TYR A 144 -2.12 20.81 -7.80
CA TYR A 144 -1.76 20.43 -6.44
C TYR A 144 -0.57 21.26 -5.90
N SER A 145 -0.80 21.97 -4.78
CA SER A 145 0.11 22.97 -4.21
C SER A 145 0.91 22.47 -2.97
N GLY A 146 0.74 21.22 -2.57
CA GLY A 146 1.49 20.60 -1.47
C GLY A 146 0.76 20.51 -0.13
N LEU A 147 1.45 19.93 0.87
CA LEU A 147 0.97 19.80 2.24
C LEU A 147 1.32 21.02 3.10
N ARG A 148 0.56 21.28 4.15
CA ARG A 148 0.81 22.34 5.13
C ARG A 148 2.03 21.98 5.99
N LYS A 149 2.94 22.93 6.21
CA LYS A 149 4.19 22.72 6.98
C LYS A 149 3.97 22.27 8.42
N LYS A 150 2.86 22.67 9.05
CA LYS A 150 2.48 22.32 10.42
C LYS A 150 1.09 21.72 10.45
N ALA A 151 0.85 20.73 9.58
CA ALA A 151 -0.42 20.03 9.56
C ALA A 151 -0.63 19.25 10.87
N PRO A 152 -1.86 19.22 11.41
CA PRO A 152 -2.15 18.40 12.59
C PRO A 152 -1.99 16.93 12.24
N THR A 153 -1.29 16.16 13.08
CA THR A 153 -1.14 14.70 12.93
C THR A 153 -2.12 13.92 13.79
N ARG A 154 -3.04 14.61 14.47
CA ARG A 154 -3.98 14.04 15.44
C ARG A 154 -5.31 14.78 15.41
N ILE A 155 -6.40 14.06 15.66
CA ILE A 155 -7.74 14.63 15.80
C ILE A 155 -8.53 13.89 16.89
N THR A 156 -9.42 14.58 17.59
CA THR A 156 -10.35 13.89 18.51
C THR A 156 -11.39 13.14 17.68
N SER A 157 -11.54 11.84 17.94
CA SER A 157 -12.56 11.02 17.32
C SER A 157 -13.93 11.35 17.90
N ASP A 158 -14.93 11.55 17.05
CA ASP A 158 -16.33 11.74 17.45
C ASP A 158 -17.12 10.42 17.53
N ARG A 159 -16.49 9.30 17.17
CA ARG A 159 -17.05 7.94 17.09
C ARG A 159 -16.01 6.86 17.38
N ASP A 160 -16.43 5.62 17.47
CA ASP A 160 -15.51 4.48 17.60
C ASP A 160 -14.93 4.11 16.24
N ILE A 161 -13.62 3.87 16.19
CA ILE A 161 -12.89 3.51 14.97
C ILE A 161 -11.99 2.33 15.27
N THR A 162 -12.11 1.28 14.48
CA THR A 162 -11.16 0.17 14.49
C THR A 162 -10.17 0.38 13.35
N ALA A 163 -8.89 0.49 13.71
CA ALA A 163 -7.79 0.56 12.76
C ALA A 163 -6.98 -0.74 12.82
N CYS A 164 -6.51 -1.20 11.66
CA CYS A 164 -5.58 -2.30 11.56
C CYS A 164 -4.15 -1.76 11.73
N VAL A 165 -3.44 -2.20 12.78
CA VAL A 165 -2.03 -1.85 12.95
C VAL A 165 -1.19 -3.08 12.68
N ALA A 166 -0.24 -2.95 11.75
CA ALA A 166 0.72 -4.00 11.44
C ALA A 166 1.59 -4.30 12.68
N THR A 167 1.46 -5.47 13.28
CA THR A 167 2.43 -6.00 14.23
C THR A 167 3.54 -6.68 13.46
N VAL A 168 4.68 -5.99 13.34
CA VAL A 168 5.93 -6.62 12.92
C VAL A 168 6.43 -7.44 14.10
N PRO A 169 6.58 -8.77 13.99
CA PRO A 169 7.32 -9.53 15.00
C PRO A 169 8.74 -8.96 15.07
N LEU A 170 9.16 -8.47 16.23
CA LEU A 170 10.57 -8.12 16.44
C LEU A 170 11.40 -9.41 16.33
N PRO A 171 12.54 -9.40 15.60
CA PRO A 171 13.43 -10.56 15.51
C PRO A 171 14.07 -10.92 16.86
#